data_AF-A0A964LF10-F1
#
_entry.id   AF-A0A964LF10-F1
#
_cell.length_a   1.000
_cell.length_b   1.000
_cell.length_c   1.000
_cell.angle_alpha   90.00
_cell.angle_beta   90.00
_cell.angle_gamma   90.00
#
_symmetry.space_group_name_H-M   'P 1'
#
loop_
_entity.id
_entity.type
_entity.pdbx_description
1 polymer ?
#
loop_
_entity_poly.entity_id
_entity_poly.type
_entity_poly.pdbx_seq_one_letter_code
_entity_poly.pdbx_strand_id
1 'polypeptide(L)'
;MARDVVAAPDFEKQVLQRVGDLLTGETVTLSWTLKYPAGNPRAKAACDDVAHSIEAIFQEAKITCEVQAVALAPHALRKAIHERAYDLLYTSAENLDDPIALALFFDRQEEATSAGGSNYLGLDNDVKLHELLRGALQHRQFAVLQENMQDTHAHLYDTMPAIPLWQLEAHVMVHSTLTTTGIDPRAVFAKVREWKVTP
;
A
#
# COMPACT_ATOMS: atom_id res chain seq x y z
N MET A 1 -9.40 -1.33 -7.79
CA MET A 1 -8.67 -0.16 -8.28
C MET A 1 -7.30 -0.30 -7.67
N ALA A 2 -6.25 -0.25 -8.47
CA ALA A 2 -4.90 -0.21 -7.93
C ALA A 2 -4.77 1.11 -7.14
N ARG A 3 -4.40 0.99 -5.87
CA ARG A 3 -4.03 2.13 -5.03
C ARG A 3 -2.53 2.11 -4.93
N ASP A 4 -1.88 3.22 -5.25
CA ASP A 4 -0.48 3.34 -4.86
C ASP A 4 -0.42 3.57 -3.36
N VAL A 5 0.46 2.82 -2.72
CA VAL A 5 0.60 2.77 -1.27
C VAL A 5 2.07 2.93 -0.93
N VAL A 6 2.33 3.73 0.10
CA VAL A 6 3.62 3.71 0.81
C VAL A 6 3.48 2.81 2.03
N ALA A 7 4.26 1.74 2.05
CA ALA A 7 4.38 0.79 3.14
C ALA A 7 5.66 1.08 3.94
N ALA A 8 5.56 1.02 5.27
CA ALA A 8 6.65 1.40 6.17
C ALA A 8 6.76 0.40 7.34
N PRO A 9 7.15 -0.87 7.07
CA PRO A 9 7.27 -1.91 8.09
C PRO A 9 8.27 -1.45 9.15
N ASP A 10 7.85 -1.33 10.40
CA ASP A 10 8.69 -0.90 11.54
C ASP A 10 9.08 0.59 11.59
N PHE A 11 8.49 1.47 10.78
CA PHE A 11 8.80 2.91 10.83
C PHE A 11 8.62 3.50 12.24
N GLU A 12 7.49 3.22 12.89
CA GLU A 12 7.22 3.75 14.23
C GLU A 12 8.19 3.19 15.28
N LYS A 13 8.51 1.89 15.24
CA LYS A 13 9.49 1.28 16.16
C LYS A 13 10.90 1.85 15.94
N GLN A 14 11.33 1.99 14.69
CA GLN A 14 12.63 2.56 14.34
C GLN A 14 12.72 4.04 14.72
N VAL A 15 11.66 4.81 14.48
CA VAL A 15 11.56 6.22 14.90
C VAL A 15 11.59 6.32 16.42
N LEU A 16 10.76 5.56 17.13
CA LEU A 16 10.71 5.62 18.60
C LEU A 16 12.03 5.20 19.25
N GLN A 17 12.68 4.16 18.73
CA GLN A 17 13.98 3.74 19.23
C GLN A 17 15.04 4.82 19.01
N ARG A 18 15.10 5.40 17.80
CA ARG A 18 16.07 6.43 17.44
C ARG A 18 15.75 7.83 18.02
N VAL A 19 14.49 8.10 18.36
CA VAL A 19 14.07 9.28 19.13
C VAL A 19 14.41 9.12 20.61
N GLY A 20 14.37 7.89 21.15
CA GLY A 20 14.95 7.57 22.45
C GLY A 20 16.42 7.96 22.52
N ASP A 21 17.17 7.68 21.46
CA ASP A 21 18.58 8.07 21.33
C ASP A 21 18.75 9.61 21.22
N LEU A 22 17.86 10.32 20.50
CA LEU A 22 17.85 11.80 20.41
C LEU A 22 17.69 12.49 21.77
N LEU A 23 16.94 11.92 22.71
CA LEU A 23 16.76 12.46 24.05
C LEU A 23 18.05 12.39 24.90
N THR A 24 19.07 11.67 24.45
CA THR A 24 20.38 11.58 25.12
C THR A 24 21.39 12.65 24.67
N GLY A 25 21.03 13.50 23.69
CA GLY A 25 21.85 14.65 23.25
C GLY A 25 22.80 14.38 22.07
N GLU A 26 22.76 13.19 21.48
CA GLU A 26 23.44 12.90 20.21
C GLU A 26 22.60 13.37 19.01
N THR A 27 23.26 13.92 18.00
CA THR A 27 22.61 14.33 16.75
C THR A 27 22.33 13.07 15.91
N VAL A 28 21.13 12.51 16.04
CA VAL A 28 20.75 11.31 15.29
C VAL A 28 20.41 11.68 13.85
N THR A 29 21.11 11.05 12.91
CA THR A 29 20.79 11.09 11.49
C THR A 29 19.95 9.86 11.14
N LEU A 30 18.73 10.08 10.68
CA LEU A 30 17.86 9.04 10.12
C LEU A 30 18.15 8.92 8.63
N SER A 31 18.30 7.69 8.14
CA SER A 31 18.50 7.42 6.72
C SER A 31 17.63 6.23 6.34
N TRP A 32 16.79 6.43 5.34
CA TRP A 32 15.82 5.44 4.85
C TRP A 32 15.87 5.33 3.33
N THR A 33 15.55 4.14 2.83
CA THR A 33 15.38 3.87 1.40
C THR A 33 13.90 3.77 1.05
N LEU A 34 13.46 4.57 0.07
CA LEU A 34 12.14 4.48 -0.54
C LEU A 34 12.24 3.76 -1.89
N LYS A 35 11.89 2.48 -1.91
CA LYS A 35 12.00 1.64 -3.12
C LYS A 35 10.72 1.70 -3.95
N TYR A 36 10.87 1.81 -5.27
CA TYR A 36 9.75 1.95 -6.21
C TYR A 36 10.05 1.32 -7.57
N PRO A 37 9.03 1.02 -8.40
CA PRO A 37 9.25 0.42 -9.72
C PRO A 37 9.93 1.39 -10.70
N ALA A 38 11.03 0.95 -11.31
CA ALA A 38 11.71 1.68 -12.38
C ALA A 38 10.87 1.75 -13.66
N GLY A 39 11.14 2.75 -14.49
CA GLY A 39 10.48 2.93 -15.79
C GLY A 39 9.17 3.72 -15.74
N ASN A 40 8.71 4.14 -14.57
CA ASN A 40 7.55 5.01 -14.41
C ASN A 40 7.98 6.41 -13.91
N PRO A 41 7.98 7.46 -14.77
CA PRO A 41 8.39 8.81 -14.37
C PRO A 41 7.45 9.43 -13.34
N ARG A 42 6.17 9.04 -13.31
CA ARG A 42 5.21 9.50 -12.29
C ARG A 42 5.54 8.91 -10.93
N ALA A 43 5.89 7.62 -10.87
CA ALA A 43 6.31 6.98 -9.63
C ALA A 43 7.59 7.63 -9.07
N LYS A 44 8.56 7.95 -9.95
CA LYS A 44 9.75 8.71 -9.54
C LYS A 44 9.37 10.05 -8.93
N ALA A 45 8.59 10.87 -9.65
CA ALA A 45 8.19 12.19 -9.15
C ALA A 45 7.47 12.10 -7.80
N ALA A 46 6.51 11.18 -7.68
CA ALA A 46 5.80 10.95 -6.42
C ALA A 46 6.74 10.51 -5.28
N CYS A 47 7.70 9.63 -5.55
CA CYS A 47 8.67 9.19 -4.53
C CYS A 47 9.64 10.31 -4.15
N ASP A 48 10.07 11.13 -5.10
CA ASP A 48 10.88 12.31 -4.80
C ASP A 48 10.08 13.27 -3.92
N ASP A 49 8.82 13.57 -4.25
CA ASP A 49 7.94 14.47 -3.47
C ASP A 49 7.70 13.93 -2.04
N VAL A 50 7.47 12.61 -1.90
CA VAL A 50 7.34 11.94 -0.59
C VAL A 50 8.63 12.06 0.21
N ALA A 51 9.79 11.80 -0.39
CA ALA A 51 11.08 11.93 0.26
C ALA A 51 11.29 13.35 0.81
N HIS A 52 11.11 14.37 -0.03
CA HIS A 52 11.23 15.77 0.38
C HIS A 52 10.22 16.15 1.48
N SER A 53 8.98 15.66 1.40
CA SER A 53 7.96 15.94 2.41
C SER A 53 8.32 15.35 3.77
N ILE A 54 8.83 14.11 3.80
CA ILE A 54 9.32 13.47 5.02
C ILE A 54 10.49 14.29 5.59
N GLU A 55 11.50 14.61 4.78
CA GLU A 55 12.65 15.39 5.22
C GLU A 55 12.25 16.75 5.80
N ALA A 56 11.31 17.45 5.15
CA ALA A 56 10.79 18.73 5.63
C ALA A 56 10.10 18.61 7.00
N ILE A 57 9.25 17.60 7.19
CA ILE A 57 8.57 17.36 8.48
C ILE A 57 9.59 17.08 9.59
N PHE A 58 10.61 16.26 9.32
CA PHE A 58 11.65 15.96 10.31
C PHE A 58 12.55 17.17 10.58
N GLN A 59 12.81 18.01 9.57
CA GLN A 59 13.55 19.25 9.74
C GLN A 59 12.82 20.25 10.65
N GLU A 60 11.50 20.37 10.56
CA GLU A 60 10.69 21.17 11.49
C GLU A 60 10.83 20.68 12.94
N ALA A 61 10.96 19.36 13.12
CA ALA A 61 11.25 18.73 14.40
C ALA A 61 12.75 18.78 14.81
N LYS A 62 13.61 19.43 14.01
CA LYS A 62 15.07 19.52 14.19
C LYS A 62 15.78 18.17 14.19
N ILE A 63 15.24 17.19 13.47
CA ILE A 63 15.83 15.87 13.27
C ILE A 63 16.45 15.84 11.87
N THR A 64 17.69 15.36 11.75
CA THR A 64 18.31 15.17 10.44
C THR A 64 17.79 13.86 9.86
N CYS A 65 17.13 13.95 8.71
CA CYS A 65 16.55 12.81 8.00
C CYS A 65 16.97 12.86 6.53
N GLU A 66 17.29 11.71 5.96
CA GLU A 66 17.58 11.51 4.54
C GLU A 66 16.71 10.36 4.03
N VAL A 67 15.93 10.61 2.97
CA VAL A 67 15.12 9.59 2.31
C VAL A 67 15.60 9.38 0.88
N GLN A 68 16.30 8.28 0.64
CA GLN A 68 16.82 7.96 -0.67
C GLN A 68 15.76 7.22 -1.51
N ALA A 69 15.25 7.88 -2.56
CA ALA A 69 14.37 7.26 -3.53
C ALA A 69 15.17 6.34 -4.49
N VAL A 70 14.88 5.03 -4.47
CA VAL A 70 15.60 4.01 -5.24
C VAL A 70 14.67 3.29 -6.22
N ALA A 71 14.87 3.55 -7.52
CA ALA A 71 14.18 2.84 -8.58
C ALA A 71 14.74 1.42 -8.75
N LEU A 72 13.88 0.41 -8.77
CA LEU A 72 14.26 -0.98 -9.02
C LEU A 72 13.55 -1.57 -10.23
N ALA A 73 14.27 -2.36 -11.03
CA ALA A 73 13.66 -3.17 -12.08
C ALA A 73 12.63 -4.14 -11.48
N PRO A 74 11.55 -4.52 -12.20
CA PRO A 74 10.44 -5.30 -11.63
C PRO A 74 10.86 -6.57 -10.89
N HIS A 75 11.83 -7.32 -11.42
CA HIS A 75 12.35 -8.52 -10.75
C HIS A 75 13.10 -8.20 -9.45
N ALA A 76 13.93 -7.15 -9.46
CA ALA A 76 14.66 -6.72 -8.27
C ALA A 76 13.73 -6.16 -7.20
N LEU A 77 12.67 -5.44 -7.59
CA LEU A 77 11.65 -4.95 -6.68
C LEU A 77 10.88 -6.11 -6.04
N ARG A 78 10.42 -7.10 -6.83
CA ARG A 78 9.77 -8.30 -6.29
C ARG A 78 10.66 -9.05 -5.30
N LYS A 79 11.95 -9.18 -5.62
CA LYS A 79 12.93 -9.78 -4.71
C LYS A 79 13.05 -8.97 -3.42
N ALA A 80 13.17 -7.65 -3.51
CA ALA A 80 13.23 -6.78 -2.34
C ALA A 80 11.95 -6.86 -1.48
N ILE A 81 10.78 -6.97 -2.10
CA ILE A 81 9.49 -7.18 -1.39
C ILE A 81 9.51 -8.53 -0.66
N HIS A 82 9.88 -9.59 -1.37
CA HIS A 82 9.94 -10.96 -0.84
C HIS A 82 10.93 -11.06 0.33
N GLU A 83 12.11 -10.47 0.20
CA GLU A 83 13.16 -10.46 1.24
C GLU A 83 12.94 -9.39 2.32
N ARG A 84 11.88 -8.58 2.21
CA ARG A 84 11.60 -7.41 3.07
C ARG A 84 12.79 -6.44 3.18
N ALA A 85 13.55 -6.33 2.09
CA ALA A 85 14.72 -5.47 2.00
C ALA A 85 14.32 -4.06 1.58
N TYR A 86 13.63 -3.29 2.43
CA TYR A 86 13.27 -1.89 2.24
C TYR A 86 12.89 -1.24 3.56
N ASP A 87 13.07 0.07 3.68
CA ASP A 87 12.55 0.85 4.81
C ASP A 87 11.15 1.39 4.47
N LEU A 88 11.04 1.96 3.26
CA LEU A 88 9.80 2.43 2.67
C LEU A 88 9.61 1.79 1.29
N LEU A 89 8.38 1.42 0.97
CA LEU A 89 8.03 0.80 -0.31
C LEU A 89 6.86 1.55 -0.95
N TYR A 90 7.09 2.10 -2.15
CA TYR A 90 6.03 2.55 -3.04
C TYR A 90 5.62 1.41 -3.97
N THR A 91 4.38 0.94 -3.83
CA THR A 91 3.85 -0.11 -4.69
C THR A 91 2.36 0.07 -4.94
N SER A 92 1.87 -0.54 -6.02
CA SER A 92 0.44 -0.68 -6.24
C SER A 92 -0.10 -1.84 -5.40
N ALA A 93 -1.15 -1.58 -4.63
CA ALA A 93 -1.96 -2.59 -3.97
C ALA A 93 -3.33 -2.68 -4.65
N GLU A 94 -3.73 -3.89 -5.01
CA GLU A 94 -5.02 -4.15 -5.63
C GLU A 94 -5.99 -4.79 -4.64
N ASN A 95 -7.28 -4.53 -4.83
CA ASN A 95 -8.38 -5.20 -4.13
C ASN A 95 -8.37 -5.03 -2.59
N LEU A 96 -7.81 -3.94 -2.06
CA LEU A 96 -7.88 -3.65 -0.61
C LEU A 96 -9.30 -3.37 -0.07
N ASP A 97 -10.31 -3.34 -0.95
CA ASP A 97 -11.73 -3.27 -0.56
C ASP A 97 -12.36 -4.68 -0.42
N ASP A 98 -11.65 -5.73 -0.84
CA ASP A 98 -12.06 -7.13 -0.64
C ASP A 98 -11.55 -7.62 0.72
N PRO A 99 -12.43 -8.09 1.62
CA PRO A 99 -12.04 -8.56 2.95
C PRO A 99 -11.03 -9.71 2.91
N ILE A 100 -11.06 -10.57 1.89
CA ILE A 100 -10.12 -11.69 1.77
C ILE A 100 -8.73 -11.17 1.41
N ALA A 101 -8.62 -10.37 0.35
CA ALA A 101 -7.35 -9.75 -0.04
C ALA A 101 -6.76 -8.90 1.09
N LEU A 102 -7.60 -8.13 1.77
CA LEU A 102 -7.17 -7.30 2.91
C LEU A 102 -6.70 -8.17 4.10
N ALA A 103 -7.37 -9.28 4.39
CA ALA A 103 -6.95 -10.19 5.45
C ALA A 103 -5.59 -10.85 5.16
N LEU A 104 -5.33 -11.25 3.92
CA LEU A 104 -4.02 -11.79 3.51
C LEU A 104 -2.90 -10.75 3.61
N PHE A 105 -3.24 -9.49 3.38
CA PHE A 105 -2.31 -8.36 3.45
C PHE A 105 -1.82 -8.08 4.87
N PHE A 106 -2.64 -8.38 5.87
CA PHE A 106 -2.35 -8.20 7.30
C PHE A 106 -2.19 -9.52 8.05
N ASP A 107 -2.04 -10.65 7.36
CA ASP A 107 -1.99 -11.96 8.01
C ASP A 107 -0.83 -12.04 9.02
N ARG A 108 -1.15 -12.52 10.23
CA ARG A 108 -0.25 -12.65 11.38
C ARG A 108 0.43 -14.01 11.48
N GLN A 109 0.06 -14.97 10.65
CA GLN A 109 0.74 -16.26 10.67
C GLN A 109 2.23 -16.06 10.41
N GLU A 110 3.07 -16.83 11.11
CA GLU A 110 4.53 -16.73 11.02
C GLU A 110 5.01 -16.87 9.57
N GLU A 111 4.39 -17.76 8.80
CA GLU A 111 4.65 -17.94 7.37
C GLU A 111 4.34 -16.67 6.57
N ALA A 112 3.26 -15.96 6.90
CA ALA A 112 2.84 -14.75 6.21
C ALA A 112 3.70 -13.52 6.54
N THR A 113 4.26 -13.43 7.74
CA THR A 113 5.12 -12.32 8.19
C THR A 113 6.61 -12.56 7.91
N SER A 114 6.98 -13.81 7.58
CA SER A 114 8.31 -14.21 7.16
C SER A 114 8.68 -13.70 5.75
N ALA A 115 9.97 -13.81 5.41
CA ALA A 115 10.44 -13.51 4.06
C ALA A 115 9.71 -14.42 3.04
N GLY A 116 9.00 -13.79 2.11
CA GLY A 116 8.19 -14.44 1.09
C GLY A 116 6.74 -14.69 1.45
N GLY A 117 6.31 -14.33 2.66
CA GLY A 117 4.92 -14.35 3.07
C GLY A 117 4.06 -13.29 2.38
N SER A 118 2.74 -13.40 2.55
CA SER A 118 1.77 -12.46 1.96
C SER A 118 1.73 -11.10 2.65
N ASN A 119 2.07 -11.05 3.95
CA ASN A 119 2.13 -9.83 4.74
C ASN A 119 3.56 -9.25 4.67
N TYR A 120 3.87 -8.65 3.52
CA TYR A 120 5.16 -7.97 3.34
C TYR A 120 5.29 -6.71 4.20
N LEU A 121 4.19 -6.19 4.78
CA LEU A 121 4.26 -5.12 5.78
C LEU A 121 4.85 -5.61 7.11
N GLY A 122 4.88 -6.93 7.35
CA GLY A 122 5.36 -7.51 8.61
C GLY A 122 4.67 -6.99 9.85
N LEU A 123 3.44 -6.47 9.70
CA LEU A 123 2.67 -5.96 10.82
C LEU A 123 1.92 -7.11 11.47
N ASP A 124 2.28 -7.41 12.72
CA ASP A 124 1.76 -8.56 13.45
C ASP A 124 1.21 -8.24 14.85
N ASN A 125 1.18 -6.96 15.21
CA ASN A 125 0.86 -6.49 16.56
C ASN A 125 -0.54 -5.87 16.67
N ASP A 126 -1.26 -5.68 15.57
CA ASP A 126 -2.59 -5.07 15.57
C ASP A 126 -3.70 -6.12 15.79
N VAL A 127 -3.96 -6.42 17.07
CA VAL A 127 -4.99 -7.38 17.48
C VAL A 127 -6.39 -6.93 17.06
N LYS A 128 -6.68 -5.63 17.16
CA LYS A 128 -8.01 -5.08 16.84
C LYS A 128 -8.32 -5.21 15.36
N LEU A 129 -7.37 -4.88 14.48
CA LEU A 129 -7.53 -5.06 13.03
C LEU A 129 -7.87 -6.52 12.70
N HIS A 130 -7.25 -7.48 13.39
CA HIS A 130 -7.48 -8.90 13.16
C HIS A 130 -8.86 -9.38 13.59
N GLU A 131 -9.38 -8.84 14.69
CA GLU A 131 -10.74 -9.13 15.14
C GLU A 131 -11.77 -8.60 14.15
N LEU A 132 -11.57 -7.37 13.65
CA LEU A 132 -12.42 -6.74 12.63
C LEU A 132 -12.41 -7.54 11.32
N LEU A 133 -11.23 -7.90 10.81
CA LEU A 133 -11.09 -8.72 9.60
C LEU A 133 -11.72 -10.10 9.76
N ARG A 134 -11.54 -10.76 10.91
CA ARG A 134 -12.19 -12.04 11.20
C ARG A 134 -13.71 -11.90 11.21
N GLY A 135 -14.22 -10.82 11.80
CA GLY A 135 -15.65 -10.47 11.76
C GLY A 135 -16.15 -10.36 10.33
N ALA A 136 -15.46 -9.58 9.48
CA ALA A 136 -15.80 -9.45 8.06
C ALA A 136 -15.85 -10.80 7.33
N LEU A 137 -14.88 -11.70 7.58
CA LEU A 137 -14.80 -13.01 6.92
C LEU A 137 -15.86 -14.03 7.39
N GLN A 138 -16.45 -13.85 8.59
CA GLN A 138 -17.45 -14.77 9.15
C GLN A 138 -18.87 -14.53 8.62
N HIS A 139 -19.14 -13.36 8.04
CA HIS A 139 -20.47 -12.99 7.57
C HIS A 139 -20.58 -13.00 6.05
N ARG A 140 -21.67 -13.59 5.54
CA ARG A 140 -22.03 -13.54 4.10
C ARG A 140 -23.12 -12.52 3.79
N GLN A 141 -23.69 -11.91 4.83
CA GLN A 141 -24.77 -10.92 4.70
C GLN A 141 -24.15 -9.57 4.36
N PHE A 142 -24.55 -9.00 3.22
CA PHE A 142 -23.91 -7.79 2.69
C PHE A 142 -23.94 -6.61 3.66
N ALA A 143 -25.07 -6.37 4.33
CA ALA A 143 -25.20 -5.26 5.27
C ALA A 143 -24.22 -5.36 6.45
N VAL A 144 -24.09 -6.56 7.03
CA VAL A 144 -23.16 -6.82 8.14
C VAL A 144 -21.71 -6.74 7.67
N LEU A 145 -21.42 -7.27 6.48
CA LEU A 145 -20.09 -7.16 5.88
C LEU A 145 -19.71 -5.68 5.63
N GLN A 146 -20.66 -4.87 5.15
CA GLN A 146 -20.45 -3.46 4.90
C GLN A 146 -20.12 -2.69 6.18
N GLU A 147 -20.86 -2.94 7.27
CA GLU A 147 -20.60 -2.35 8.59
C GLU A 147 -19.21 -2.75 9.11
N ASN A 148 -18.88 -4.05 9.10
CA ASN A 148 -17.57 -4.53 9.52
C ASN A 148 -16.42 -3.95 8.69
N MET A 149 -16.61 -3.79 7.38
CA MET A 149 -15.60 -3.16 6.52
C MET A 149 -15.46 -1.66 6.82
N GLN A 150 -16.54 -0.94 7.14
CA GLN A 150 -16.44 0.46 7.57
C GLN A 150 -15.62 0.60 8.86
N ASP A 151 -15.85 -0.25 9.85
CA ASP A 151 -15.06 -0.26 11.09
C ASP A 151 -13.60 -0.61 10.83
N THR A 152 -13.35 -1.57 9.92
CA THR A 152 -12.00 -1.93 9.48
C THR A 152 -11.30 -0.74 8.83
N HIS A 153 -11.97 -0.04 7.92
CA HIS A 153 -11.40 1.13 7.24
C HIS A 153 -11.17 2.30 8.19
N ALA A 154 -12.08 2.54 9.15
CA ALA A 154 -11.89 3.55 10.19
C ALA A 154 -10.65 3.22 11.04
N HIS A 155 -10.48 1.97 11.45
CA HIS A 155 -9.31 1.54 12.21
C HIS A 155 -8.00 1.68 11.40
N LEU A 156 -8.00 1.29 10.13
CA LEU A 156 -6.83 1.46 9.25
C LEU A 156 -6.49 2.94 9.00
N TYR A 157 -7.50 3.81 8.97
CA TYR A 157 -7.29 5.25 8.87
C TYR A 157 -6.64 5.81 10.14
N ASP A 158 -6.99 5.29 11.31
CA ASP A 158 -6.39 5.73 12.57
C ASP A 158 -4.96 5.21 12.76
N THR A 159 -4.67 3.97 12.35
CA THR A 159 -3.35 3.34 12.54
C THR A 159 -2.38 3.59 11.39
N MET A 160 -2.87 4.00 10.21
CA MET A 160 -2.09 4.32 9.00
C MET A 160 -0.93 3.33 8.70
N PRO A 161 -1.15 2.00 8.71
CA PRO A 161 -0.10 1.02 8.43
C PRO A 161 0.43 1.08 6.99
N ALA A 162 -0.37 1.70 6.13
CA ALA A 162 -0.11 1.92 4.71
C ALA A 162 -0.77 3.25 4.33
N ILE A 163 -0.04 4.11 3.63
CA ILE A 163 -0.55 5.43 3.22
C ILE A 163 -1.06 5.33 1.79
N PRO A 164 -2.38 5.38 1.54
CA PRO A 164 -2.91 5.44 0.19
C PRO A 164 -2.62 6.80 -0.42
N LEU A 165 -1.98 6.84 -1.58
CA LEU A 165 -1.61 8.08 -2.27
C LEU A 165 -2.63 8.47 -3.33
N TRP A 166 -2.86 7.58 -4.30
CA TRP A 166 -3.76 7.86 -5.43
C TRP A 166 -4.58 6.61 -5.74
N GLN A 167 -5.84 6.84 -6.08
CA GLN A 167 -6.67 5.84 -6.74
C GLN A 167 -6.49 6.02 -8.24
N LEU A 168 -5.85 5.07 -8.92
CA LEU A 168 -5.63 5.19 -10.36
C LEU A 168 -6.94 4.95 -11.14
N GLU A 169 -7.39 5.96 -11.88
CA GLU A 169 -8.48 5.83 -12.82
C GLU A 169 -8.06 4.97 -14.02
N ALA A 170 -8.80 3.88 -14.24
CA ALA A 170 -8.57 3.02 -15.38
C ALA A 170 -9.28 3.60 -16.61
N HIS A 171 -8.49 3.94 -17.62
CA HIS A 171 -8.97 4.52 -18.87
C HIS A 171 -9.13 3.41 -19.91
N VAL A 172 -10.31 3.30 -20.52
CA VAL A 172 -10.59 2.32 -21.57
C VAL A 172 -10.81 3.08 -22.88
N MET A 173 -9.98 2.77 -23.88
CA MET A 173 -10.18 3.28 -25.23
C MET A 173 -11.04 2.31 -26.03
N VAL A 174 -12.18 2.80 -26.52
CA VAL A 174 -13.14 2.02 -27.32
C VAL A 174 -13.13 2.59 -28.73
N HIS A 175 -13.02 1.71 -29.73
CA HIS A 175 -13.11 2.16 -31.12
C HIS A 175 -14.52 2.68 -31.42
N SER A 176 -14.65 3.73 -32.24
CA SER A 176 -15.94 4.38 -32.51
C SER A 176 -17.00 3.47 -33.14
N THR A 177 -16.57 2.38 -33.79
CA THR A 177 -17.48 1.37 -34.37
C THR A 177 -17.98 0.34 -33.36
N LEU A 178 -17.40 0.29 -32.16
CA LEU A 178 -17.74 -0.68 -31.13
C LEU A 178 -18.75 -0.08 -30.15
N THR A 179 -19.97 -0.60 -30.18
CA THR A 179 -21.01 -0.25 -29.22
C THR A 179 -20.95 -1.19 -28.03
N THR A 180 -20.73 -0.64 -26.83
CA THR A 180 -20.63 -1.39 -25.57
C THR A 180 -21.77 -1.03 -24.62
N THR A 181 -22.32 -2.01 -23.90
CA THR A 181 -23.08 -1.74 -22.67
C THR A 181 -22.08 -1.42 -21.55
N GLY A 182 -22.39 -0.45 -20.69
CA GLY A 182 -21.48 0.18 -19.71
C GLY A 182 -20.25 -0.64 -19.31
N ILE A 183 -19.07 -0.06 -19.56
CA ILE A 183 -17.78 -0.72 -19.36
C ILE A 183 -17.37 -0.61 -17.90
N ASP A 184 -17.15 -1.77 -17.26
CA ASP A 184 -16.39 -1.82 -16.02
C ASP A 184 -14.89 -1.81 -16.38
N PRO A 185 -14.13 -0.77 -16.02
CA PRO A 185 -12.72 -0.69 -16.38
C PRO A 185 -11.86 -1.74 -15.65
N ARG A 186 -12.36 -2.41 -14.61
CA ARG A 186 -11.69 -3.53 -13.93
C ARG A 186 -11.94 -4.88 -14.61
N ALA A 187 -12.99 -4.95 -15.43
CA ALA A 187 -13.40 -6.16 -16.11
C ALA A 187 -13.89 -5.82 -17.51
N VAL A 188 -13.02 -5.18 -18.30
CA VAL A 188 -13.34 -4.62 -19.62
C VAL A 188 -14.09 -5.64 -20.49
N PHE A 189 -13.72 -6.92 -20.41
CA PHE A 189 -14.31 -7.98 -21.22
C PHE A 189 -15.47 -8.74 -20.56
N ALA A 190 -15.92 -8.37 -19.36
CA ALA A 190 -16.98 -9.09 -18.63
C ALA A 190 -18.30 -9.19 -19.42
N LYS A 191 -18.60 -8.17 -20.24
CA LYS A 191 -19.80 -8.08 -21.06
C LYS A 191 -19.51 -8.13 -22.56
N VAL A 192 -18.39 -8.72 -22.97
CA VAL A 192 -17.97 -8.77 -24.39
C VAL A 192 -19.03 -9.39 -25.30
N ARG A 193 -19.86 -10.30 -24.78
CA ARG A 193 -20.97 -10.93 -25.53
C ARG A 193 -22.09 -9.97 -25.91
N GLU A 194 -22.20 -8.84 -25.22
CA GLU A 194 -23.20 -7.80 -25.49
C GLU A 194 -22.70 -6.76 -26.50
N TRP A 195 -21.42 -6.82 -26.88
CA TRP A 195 -20.82 -5.85 -27.77
C TRP A 195 -21.29 -6.03 -29.20
N LYS A 196 -21.45 -4.90 -29.90
CA LYS A 196 -21.84 -4.88 -31.32
C LYS A 196 -20.84 -4.05 -32.11
N VAL A 197 -20.43 -4.57 -33.24
CA VAL A 197 -19.65 -3.81 -34.22
C VAL A 197 -20.62 -3.24 -35.23
N THR A 198 -20.65 -1.92 -35.33
CA THR A 198 -21.37 -1.22 -36.39
C THR A 198 -20.43 -1.14 -37.60
N PRO A 199 -20.88 -1.54 -38.80
CA PRO A 199 -20.05 -1.46 -40.01
C PRO A 199 -19.64 -0.03 -40.36
#